data_AF-A0A535T0T5-F1
#
_entry.id   AF-A0A535T0T5-F1
#
_cell.length_a   1.000
_cell.length_b   1.000
_cell.length_c   1.000
_cell.angle_alpha   90.00
_cell.angle_beta   90.00
_cell.angle_gamma   90.00
#
_symmetry.space_group_name_H-M   'P 1'
#
loop_
_entity.id
_entity.type
_entity.pdbx_description
1 polymer ?
#
loop_
_entity_poly.entity_id
_entity_poly.type
_entity_poly.pdbx_seq_one_letter_code
_entity_poly.pdbx_strand_id
1 'polypeptide(L)'
;MPVAHYGVLVALGSGDTYAVSLIDNTGKVVASATPNSPTAVTCGDSAAAVLPQPVSTSNTRAYFLDQQGNVNFLSPNGVTGVATHVPTGASVRSMFAISPDDQRIAVVQNTYNASGATTVLYAEDLNGGTNHVKLFTQTGAFTLWPIGWHGTNDLVLAKVPSCTQGGGPTCCGPQELHVV
;
A
#
# COMPACT_ATOMS: atom_id res chain seq x y z
N MET A 1 -3.20 -27.77 7.70
CA MET A 1 -4.03 -27.63 6.49
C MET A 1 -3.71 -26.27 5.87
N PRO A 2 -3.73 -26.10 4.54
CA PRO A 2 -3.67 -24.77 3.96
C PRO A 2 -4.90 -23.98 4.40
N VAL A 3 -4.72 -22.74 4.83
CA VAL A 3 -5.82 -21.83 5.13
C VAL A 3 -6.39 -21.39 3.79
N ALA A 4 -7.60 -21.86 3.42
CA ALA A 4 -8.21 -21.57 2.12
C ALA A 4 -8.60 -20.09 1.96
N HIS A 5 -8.83 -19.39 3.08
CA HIS A 5 -9.21 -17.99 3.13
C HIS A 5 -8.64 -17.33 4.38
N TYR A 6 -8.04 -16.15 4.23
CA TYR A 6 -7.53 -15.38 5.34
C TYR A 6 -8.04 -13.94 5.28
N GLY A 7 -8.24 -13.33 6.44
CA GLY A 7 -8.41 -11.90 6.60
C GLY A 7 -7.09 -11.25 7.04
N VAL A 8 -6.95 -9.95 6.81
CA VAL A 8 -5.81 -9.16 7.30
C VAL A 8 -6.31 -8.14 8.31
N LEU A 9 -5.72 -8.16 9.50
CA LEU A 9 -5.90 -7.12 10.50
C LEU A 9 -4.62 -6.28 10.55
N VAL A 10 -4.78 -4.97 10.36
CA VAL A 10 -3.73 -3.98 10.56
C VAL A 10 -4.03 -3.19 11.81
N ALA A 11 -3.09 -3.16 12.76
CA ALA A 11 -3.20 -2.39 13.98
C ALA A 11 -1.99 -1.48 14.15
N LEU A 12 -2.22 -0.28 14.69
CA LEU A 12 -1.11 0.57 15.14
C LEU A 12 -0.37 -0.16 16.25
N GLY A 13 0.95 -0.29 16.11
CA GLY A 13 1.82 -0.92 17.08
C GLY A 13 2.20 0.06 18.20
N SER A 14 3.19 -0.34 19.00
CA SER A 14 3.84 0.56 19.95
C SER A 14 4.98 1.32 19.25
N GLY A 15 5.06 2.64 19.45
CA GLY A 15 6.11 3.47 18.85
C GLY A 15 5.97 3.56 17.32
N ASP A 16 7.09 3.41 16.61
CA ASP A 16 7.16 3.57 15.14
C ASP A 16 6.84 2.27 14.37
N THR A 17 6.04 1.36 14.93
CA THR A 17 5.71 0.07 14.31
C THR A 17 4.22 -0.09 14.08
N TYR A 18 3.84 -1.01 13.21
CA TYR A 18 2.47 -1.49 13.06
C TYR A 18 2.45 -3.01 13.00
N ALA A 19 1.31 -3.60 13.34
CA ALA A 19 1.12 -5.04 13.33
C ALA A 19 0.29 -5.46 12.11
N VAL A 20 0.72 -6.50 11.42
CA VAL A 20 -0.04 -7.19 10.38
C VAL A 20 -0.33 -8.60 10.88
N SER A 21 -1.60 -8.95 11.01
CA SER A 21 -2.03 -10.28 11.45
C SER A 21 -2.89 -10.93 10.38
N LEU A 22 -2.60 -12.19 10.08
CA LEU A 22 -3.45 -13.03 9.24
C LEU A 22 -4.42 -13.79 10.12
N ILE A 23 -5.71 -13.68 9.80
CA ILE A 23 -6.80 -14.29 10.55
C ILE A 23 -7.42 -15.37 9.67
N ASP A 24 -7.55 -16.60 10.16
CA ASP A 24 -8.20 -17.67 9.42
C ASP A 24 -9.74 -17.57 9.46
N ASN A 25 -10.41 -18.49 8.76
CA ASN A 25 -11.87 -18.58 8.76
C ASN A 25 -12.49 -18.97 10.12
N THR A 26 -11.68 -19.32 11.12
CA THR A 26 -12.14 -19.55 12.50
C THR A 26 -12.03 -18.29 13.36
N GLY A 27 -11.53 -17.18 12.80
CA GLY A 27 -11.33 -15.92 13.50
C GLY A 27 -10.06 -15.91 14.35
N LYS A 28 -9.12 -16.83 14.15
CA LYS A 28 -7.87 -16.91 14.91
C LYS A 28 -6.70 -16.34 14.13
N VAL A 29 -5.79 -15.67 14.84
CA VAL A 29 -4.51 -15.25 14.27
C VAL A 29 -3.67 -16.50 13.99
N VAL A 30 -3.29 -16.69 12.73
CA VAL A 30 -2.46 -17.83 12.27
C VAL A 30 -1.04 -17.42 11.93
N ALA A 31 -0.81 -16.13 11.67
CA ALA A 31 0.51 -15.56 11.46
C ALA A 31 0.50 -14.06 11.76
N SER A 32 1.64 -13.49 12.15
CA SER A 32 1.77 -12.06 12.40
C SER A 32 3.17 -11.52 12.11
N ALA A 33 3.27 -10.26 11.71
CA ALA A 33 4.51 -9.50 11.54
C ALA A 33 4.39 -8.11 12.18
N THR A 34 5.51 -7.54 12.61
CA THR A 34 5.58 -6.19 13.22
C THR A 34 6.65 -5.33 12.51
N PRO A 35 6.39 -4.88 11.27
CA PRO A 35 7.28 -3.98 10.55
C PRO A 35 7.38 -2.58 11.19
N ASN A 36 8.47 -1.89 10.88
CA ASN A 36 8.57 -0.45 11.10
C ASN A 36 7.60 0.28 10.15
N SER A 37 6.85 1.23 10.70
CA SER A 37 5.92 2.08 9.97
C SER A 37 6.67 2.92 8.96
N PRO A 38 6.19 3.03 7.70
CA PRO A 38 6.87 3.88 6.77
C PRO A 38 6.67 5.35 7.13
N THR A 39 7.73 6.14 6.93
CA THR A 39 7.86 7.52 7.42
C THR A 39 6.65 8.37 7.00
N ALA A 40 6.12 9.14 7.94
CA ALA A 40 5.08 10.11 7.66
C ALA A 40 5.60 11.17 6.69
N VAL A 41 4.76 11.61 5.75
CA VAL A 41 5.08 12.64 4.77
C VAL A 41 4.03 13.74 4.80
N THR A 42 4.42 14.97 4.47
CA THR A 42 3.58 16.17 4.55
C THR A 42 3.61 16.97 3.26
N CYS A 43 2.54 17.74 3.00
CA CYS A 43 2.57 18.84 2.05
C CYS A 43 3.02 20.11 2.78
N GLY A 44 4.29 20.48 2.61
CA GLY A 44 4.89 21.60 3.35
C GLY A 44 4.89 21.35 4.86
N ASP A 45 4.74 22.41 5.65
CA ASP A 45 5.00 22.36 7.10
C ASP A 45 3.78 22.00 7.98
N SER A 46 2.58 21.83 7.40
CA SER A 46 1.34 21.74 8.21
C SER A 46 0.30 20.72 7.76
N ALA A 47 0.29 20.27 6.51
CA ALA A 47 -0.73 19.32 6.03
C ALA A 47 -0.15 17.91 5.92
N ALA A 48 -0.78 16.94 6.58
CA ALA A 48 -0.36 15.54 6.50
C ALA A 48 -0.82 14.91 5.17
N ALA A 49 0.02 14.07 4.57
CA ALA A 49 -0.39 13.29 3.42
C ALA A 49 -1.53 12.33 3.77
N VAL A 50 -2.50 12.20 2.87
CA VAL A 50 -3.57 11.22 3.02
C VAL A 50 -3.09 9.89 2.43
N LEU A 51 -2.85 8.92 3.30
CA LEU A 51 -2.25 7.63 2.95
C LEU A 51 -3.16 6.46 3.35
N PRO A 52 -3.20 5.37 2.56
CA PRO A 52 -3.90 4.16 2.95
C PRO A 52 -3.06 3.38 3.98
N GLN A 53 -3.65 2.32 4.52
CA GLN A 53 -2.85 1.33 5.24
C GLN A 53 -1.78 0.76 4.29
N PRO A 54 -0.53 0.55 4.75
CA PRO A 54 0.59 0.17 3.90
C PRO A 54 0.60 -1.33 3.55
N VAL A 55 -0.56 -1.90 3.24
CA VAL A 55 -0.74 -3.34 3.01
C VAL A 55 -1.50 -3.63 1.72
N SER A 56 -1.26 -4.81 1.15
CA SER A 56 -2.02 -5.39 0.05
C SER A 56 -2.17 -6.90 0.27
N THR A 57 -3.13 -7.55 -0.39
CA THR A 57 -3.37 -8.99 -0.29
C THR A 57 -3.41 -9.65 -1.65
N SER A 58 -2.80 -10.82 -1.78
CA SER A 58 -3.03 -11.75 -2.90
C SER A 58 -3.93 -12.92 -2.49
N ASN A 59 -4.10 -13.92 -3.33
CA ASN A 59 -4.80 -15.14 -2.93
C ASN A 59 -4.01 -15.99 -1.92
N THR A 60 -2.70 -15.79 -1.79
CA THR A 60 -1.84 -16.70 -1.02
C THR A 60 -1.18 -16.06 0.21
N ARG A 61 -1.05 -14.73 0.25
CA ARG A 61 -0.31 -14.01 1.30
C ARG A 61 -0.63 -12.52 1.34
N ALA A 62 -0.44 -11.93 2.52
CA ALA A 62 -0.43 -10.49 2.66
C ALA A 62 0.94 -9.92 2.34
N TYR A 63 0.95 -8.67 1.91
CA TYR A 63 2.12 -7.87 1.63
C TYR A 63 2.07 -6.57 2.40
N PHE A 64 3.21 -6.08 2.87
CA PHE A 64 3.26 -4.92 3.74
C PHE A 64 4.56 -4.13 3.57
N LEU A 65 4.46 -2.80 3.57
CA LEU A 65 5.58 -1.89 3.36
C LEU A 65 6.29 -1.56 4.68
N ASP A 66 7.61 -1.67 4.73
CA ASP A 66 8.40 -1.15 5.84
C ASP A 66 8.95 0.25 5.57
N GLN A 67 9.62 0.81 6.58
CA GLN A 67 10.21 2.15 6.51
C GLN A 67 11.29 2.32 5.45
N GLN A 68 11.97 1.23 5.07
CA GLN A 68 13.04 1.24 4.09
C GLN A 68 12.53 1.11 2.65
N GLY A 69 11.21 0.95 2.47
CA GLY A 69 10.61 0.76 1.16
C GLY A 69 10.57 -0.71 0.72
N ASN A 70 10.87 -1.67 1.60
CA ASN A 70 10.70 -3.07 1.26
C ASN A 70 9.22 -3.45 1.31
N VAL A 71 8.76 -4.10 0.25
CA VAL A 71 7.48 -4.80 0.23
C VAL A 71 7.74 -6.21 0.73
N ASN A 72 7.42 -6.44 2.00
CA ASN A 72 7.53 -7.74 2.65
C ASN A 72 6.26 -8.56 2.38
N PHE A 73 6.34 -9.88 2.55
CA PHE A 73 5.19 -10.77 2.50
C PHE A 73 5.08 -11.65 3.74
N LEU A 74 3.87 -12.03 4.10
CA LEU A 74 3.55 -13.00 5.15
C LEU A 74 2.44 -13.92 4.64
N SER A 75 2.67 -15.22 4.63
CA SER A 75 1.65 -16.22 4.29
C SER A 75 0.99 -16.83 5.53
N PRO A 76 -0.21 -17.40 5.41
CA PRO A 76 -0.95 -17.99 6.55
C PRO A 76 -0.22 -19.12 7.30
N ASN A 77 0.78 -19.76 6.67
CA ASN A 77 1.63 -20.78 7.29
C ASN A 77 2.87 -20.19 7.99
N GLY A 78 2.97 -18.86 8.09
CA GLY A 78 4.07 -18.17 8.76
C GLY A 78 5.33 -17.95 7.92
N VAL A 79 5.35 -18.35 6.64
CA VAL A 79 6.47 -18.03 5.75
C VAL A 79 6.48 -16.53 5.47
N THR A 80 7.66 -15.92 5.56
CA THR A 80 7.85 -14.48 5.40
C THR A 80 9.14 -14.19 4.62
N GLY A 81 9.20 -13.01 4.00
CA GLY A 81 10.39 -12.54 3.30
C GLY A 81 10.15 -11.19 2.61
N VAL A 82 11.17 -10.71 1.90
CA VAL A 82 11.07 -9.52 1.04
C VAL A 82 10.66 -9.97 -0.36
N ALA A 83 9.62 -9.37 -0.92
CA ALA A 83 9.17 -9.64 -2.28
C ALA A 83 9.84 -8.70 -3.29
N THR A 84 9.86 -7.40 -2.98
CA THR A 84 10.46 -6.37 -3.84
C THR A 84 10.76 -5.11 -3.03
N HIS A 85 11.31 -4.10 -3.70
CA HIS A 85 11.57 -2.77 -3.15
C HIS A 85 10.84 -1.71 -3.98
N VAL A 86 10.26 -0.72 -3.31
CA VAL A 86 9.61 0.42 -3.95
C VAL A 86 10.26 1.75 -3.52
N PRO A 87 10.18 2.79 -4.36
CA PRO A 87 10.77 4.09 -4.05
C PRO A 87 10.27 4.65 -2.71
N THR A 88 11.19 5.17 -1.90
CA THR A 88 10.90 5.84 -0.64
C THR A 88 11.90 6.98 -0.41
N GLY A 89 11.55 7.96 0.42
CA GLY A 89 12.42 9.08 0.73
C GLY A 89 11.73 10.12 1.61
N ALA A 90 12.45 11.18 1.97
CA ALA A 90 11.94 12.21 2.89
C ALA A 90 10.62 12.87 2.42
N SER A 91 10.46 13.03 1.12
CA SER A 91 9.23 13.56 0.49
C SER A 91 8.54 12.53 -0.42
N VAL A 92 9.04 11.29 -0.46
CA VAL A 92 8.56 10.26 -1.39
C VAL A 92 7.89 9.15 -0.61
N ARG A 93 6.64 8.87 -0.95
CA ARG A 93 5.89 7.74 -0.42
C ARG A 93 5.31 6.91 -1.56
N SER A 94 5.66 5.63 -1.57
CA SER A 94 5.01 4.64 -2.42
C SER A 94 3.85 3.98 -1.68
N MET A 95 2.80 3.68 -2.42
CA MET A 95 1.69 2.80 -2.06
C MET A 95 1.58 1.76 -3.15
N PHE A 96 1.06 0.57 -2.84
CA PHE A 96 1.09 -0.53 -3.80
C PHE A 96 -0.12 -1.45 -3.67
N ALA A 97 -0.44 -2.14 -4.77
CA ALA A 97 -1.37 -3.26 -4.81
C ALA A 97 -0.72 -4.43 -5.55
N ILE A 98 -0.85 -5.63 -4.98
CA ILE A 98 -0.33 -6.88 -5.53
C ILE A 98 -1.47 -7.63 -6.20
N SER A 99 -1.21 -8.19 -7.39
CA SER A 99 -2.20 -8.97 -8.12
C SER A 99 -2.57 -10.25 -7.36
N PRO A 100 -3.79 -10.81 -7.55
CA PRO A 100 -4.25 -11.97 -6.79
C PRO A 100 -3.40 -13.23 -7.00
N ASP A 101 -2.67 -13.31 -8.12
CA ASP A 101 -1.80 -14.43 -8.52
C ASP A 101 -0.32 -14.25 -8.11
N ASP A 102 0.00 -13.23 -7.32
CA ASP A 102 1.36 -12.93 -6.84
C ASP A 102 2.37 -12.62 -7.97
N GLN A 103 1.91 -12.20 -9.16
CA GLN A 103 2.77 -11.95 -10.31
C GLN A 103 3.11 -10.48 -10.54
N ARG A 104 2.22 -9.55 -10.19
CA ARG A 104 2.36 -8.13 -10.53
C ARG A 104 2.21 -7.23 -9.32
N ILE A 105 2.87 -6.09 -9.39
CA ILE A 105 2.71 -4.97 -8.47
C ILE A 105 2.32 -3.74 -9.26
N ALA A 106 1.29 -3.04 -8.79
CA ALA A 106 1.00 -1.68 -9.20
C ALA A 106 1.44 -0.75 -8.09
N VAL A 107 2.23 0.27 -8.42
CA VAL A 107 2.79 1.22 -7.47
C VAL A 107 2.31 2.61 -7.82
N VAL A 108 1.71 3.28 -6.83
CA VAL A 108 1.53 4.72 -6.84
C VAL A 108 2.69 5.33 -6.06
N GLN A 109 3.62 5.96 -6.78
CA GLN A 109 4.70 6.73 -6.20
C GLN A 109 4.29 8.20 -6.14
N ASN A 110 4.30 8.77 -4.93
CA ASN A 110 4.04 10.19 -4.71
C ASN A 110 5.27 10.90 -4.21
N THR A 111 5.60 12.02 -4.85
CA THR A 111 6.55 13.02 -4.35
C THR A 111 5.76 14.23 -3.86
N TYR A 112 5.76 14.45 -2.55
CA TYR A 112 5.00 15.51 -1.88
C TYR A 112 5.75 16.84 -1.87
N ASN A 113 5.00 17.93 -1.98
CA ASN A 113 5.48 19.30 -1.84
C ASN A 113 4.37 20.19 -1.25
N ALA A 114 4.65 21.49 -1.05
CA ALA A 114 3.72 22.42 -0.43
C ALA A 114 2.36 22.54 -1.16
N SER A 115 2.30 22.23 -2.46
CA SER A 115 1.10 22.35 -3.29
C SER A 115 0.34 21.02 -3.49
N GLY A 116 0.83 19.91 -2.93
CA GLY A 116 0.22 18.59 -3.12
C GLY A 116 1.25 17.49 -3.40
N ALA A 117 1.00 16.67 -4.42
CA ALA A 117 1.88 15.59 -4.81
C ALA A 117 2.04 15.50 -6.33
N THR A 118 3.25 15.15 -6.78
CA THR A 118 3.46 14.56 -8.10
C THR A 118 3.28 13.05 -7.97
N THR A 119 2.26 12.53 -8.64
CA THR A 119 1.89 11.11 -8.66
C THR A 119 2.42 10.47 -9.94
N VAL A 120 3.08 9.32 -9.81
CA VAL A 120 3.39 8.40 -10.90
C VAL A 120 2.77 7.05 -10.55
N LEU A 121 1.90 6.55 -11.42
CA LEU A 121 1.39 5.18 -11.34
C LEU A 121 2.12 4.34 -12.39
N TYR A 122 2.66 3.21 -11.95
CA TYR A 122 3.23 2.20 -12.82
C TYR A 122 2.83 0.80 -12.36
N ALA A 123 2.94 -0.16 -13.27
CA ALA A 123 2.84 -1.57 -12.96
C ALA A 123 4.07 -2.32 -13.49
N GLU A 124 4.48 -3.37 -12.79
CA GLU A 124 5.61 -4.21 -13.15
C GLU A 124 5.42 -5.63 -12.60
N ASP A 125 6.30 -6.55 -12.99
CA ASP A 125 6.36 -7.87 -12.39
C ASP A 125 6.85 -7.74 -10.94
N LEU A 126 6.14 -8.40 -10.02
CA LEU A 126 6.45 -8.38 -8.60
C LEU A 126 7.87 -8.89 -8.32
N ASN A 127 8.27 -9.96 -9.01
CA ASN A 127 9.58 -10.56 -8.84
C ASN A 127 10.56 -9.98 -9.86
N GLY A 128 11.55 -9.24 -9.38
CA GLY A 128 12.64 -8.72 -10.21
C GLY A 128 12.35 -7.39 -10.93
N GLY A 129 11.14 -6.82 -10.82
CA GLY A 129 10.82 -5.49 -11.35
C GLY A 129 10.88 -5.40 -12.88
N THR A 130 10.69 -6.52 -13.58
CA THR A 130 10.65 -6.54 -15.05
C THR A 130 9.31 -6.07 -15.58
N ASN A 131 9.21 -5.78 -16.89
CA ASN A 131 7.98 -5.29 -17.52
C ASN A 131 7.41 -4.02 -16.88
N HIS A 132 8.27 -3.07 -16.50
CA HIS A 132 7.87 -1.78 -15.94
C HIS A 132 7.13 -0.92 -16.97
N VAL A 133 5.86 -0.64 -16.69
CA VAL A 133 4.98 0.18 -17.52
C VAL A 133 4.44 1.35 -16.69
N LYS A 134 4.80 2.58 -17.08
CA LYS A 134 4.19 3.80 -16.54
C LYS A 134 2.80 3.98 -17.15
N LEU A 135 1.78 4.01 -16.30
CA LEU A 135 0.37 4.06 -16.69
C LEU A 135 -0.20 5.47 -16.59
N PHE A 136 0.23 6.25 -15.60
CA PHE A 136 -0.36 7.56 -15.34
C PHE A 136 0.60 8.50 -14.62
N THR A 137 0.43 9.81 -14.83
CA THR A 137 1.18 10.86 -14.15
C THR A 137 0.31 12.10 -13.96
N GLN A 138 0.36 12.69 -12.77
CA GLN A 138 -0.27 13.98 -12.50
C GLN A 138 0.48 14.75 -11.41
N THR A 139 0.26 16.05 -11.33
CA THR A 139 0.71 16.87 -10.21
C THR A 139 -0.46 17.71 -9.73
N GLY A 140 -0.71 17.74 -8.41
CA GLY A 140 -1.68 18.67 -7.83
C GLY A 140 -2.23 18.25 -6.49
N ALA A 141 -3.40 18.80 -6.17
CA ALA A 141 -4.09 18.63 -4.90
C ALA A 141 -4.73 17.24 -4.71
N PHE A 142 -4.71 16.39 -5.74
CA PHE A 142 -5.21 15.02 -5.69
C PHE A 142 -4.12 14.03 -6.10
N THR A 143 -4.23 12.83 -5.54
CA THR A 143 -3.41 11.67 -5.86
C THR A 143 -4.27 10.41 -5.92
N LEU A 144 -3.63 9.26 -6.06
CA LEU A 144 -4.26 7.95 -6.17
C LEU A 144 -3.88 7.07 -4.98
N TRP A 145 -4.80 6.21 -4.56
CA TRP A 145 -4.46 5.01 -3.80
C TRP A 145 -4.68 3.77 -4.67
N PRO A 146 -3.74 2.82 -4.69
CA PRO A 146 -3.96 1.53 -5.31
C PRO A 146 -4.79 0.67 -4.34
N ILE A 147 -6.10 0.57 -4.60
CA ILE A 147 -7.03 -0.17 -3.71
C ILE A 147 -6.84 -1.67 -3.87
N GLY A 148 -6.54 -2.11 -5.10
CA GLY A 148 -6.38 -3.53 -5.40
C GLY A 148 -6.46 -3.79 -6.90
N TRP A 149 -6.68 -5.05 -7.22
CA TRP A 149 -6.88 -5.53 -8.58
C TRP A 149 -8.29 -6.10 -8.73
N HIS A 150 -8.92 -5.86 -9.87
CA HIS A 150 -10.12 -6.56 -10.29
C HIS A 150 -9.72 -7.64 -11.29
N GLY A 151 -9.74 -8.90 -10.86
CA GLY A 151 -9.06 -9.98 -11.57
C GLY A 151 -7.53 -9.80 -11.54
N THR A 152 -6.84 -10.13 -12.63
CA THR A 152 -5.36 -10.03 -12.74
C THR A 152 -4.89 -8.94 -13.71
N ASN A 153 -5.82 -8.24 -14.36
CA ASN A 153 -5.52 -7.29 -15.44
C ASN A 153 -5.94 -5.86 -15.13
N ASP A 154 -7.04 -5.67 -14.39
CA ASP A 154 -7.59 -4.34 -14.15
C ASP A 154 -7.22 -3.86 -12.74
N LEU A 155 -6.92 -2.57 -12.61
CA LEU A 155 -6.61 -1.93 -11.35
C LEU A 155 -7.81 -1.19 -10.78
N VAL A 156 -8.02 -1.33 -9.47
CA VAL A 156 -8.96 -0.50 -8.73
C VAL A 156 -8.18 0.63 -8.07
N LEU A 157 -8.45 1.86 -8.49
CA LEU A 157 -7.77 3.06 -8.00
C LEU A 157 -8.77 3.97 -7.30
N ALA A 158 -8.38 4.50 -6.14
CA ALA A 158 -9.12 5.58 -5.51
C ALA A 158 -8.48 6.93 -5.82
N LYS A 159 -9.30 7.92 -6.14
CA LYS A 159 -8.87 9.33 -6.14
C LYS A 159 -9.03 9.89 -4.74
N VAL A 160 -7.98 10.52 -4.22
CA VAL A 160 -7.94 11.11 -2.87
C VAL A 160 -7.28 12.48 -2.89
N PRO A 161 -7.58 13.37 -1.94
CA PRO A 161 -6.77 14.56 -1.71
C PRO A 161 -5.31 14.16 -1.41
N SER A 162 -4.34 14.92 -1.91
CA SER A 162 -2.92 14.67 -1.62
C SER A 162 -2.63 14.83 -0.13
N CYS A 163 -3.16 15.89 0.49
CA CYS A 163 -2.94 16.21 1.89
C CYS A 163 -4.20 16.81 2.54
N THR A 164 -4.25 16.79 3.87
CA THR A 164 -5.35 17.37 4.67
C THR A 164 -4.85 18.09 5.92
N GLN A 165 -5.64 19.05 6.41
CA GLN A 165 -5.45 19.74 7.69
C GLN A 165 -6.60 19.38 8.64
N GLY A 166 -6.30 19.11 9.93
CA GLY A 166 -7.33 18.96 10.98
C GLY A 166 -8.08 17.63 11.03
N GLY A 167 -7.41 16.50 10.76
CA GLY A 167 -7.99 15.18 10.54
C GLY A 167 -9.12 14.70 11.48
N GLY A 168 -10.11 14.03 10.88
CA GLY A 168 -11.10 13.18 11.53
C GLY A 168 -11.29 11.88 10.74
N PRO A 169 -11.82 10.80 11.33
CA PRO A 169 -11.79 9.43 10.77
C PRO A 169 -12.57 9.24 9.45
N THR A 170 -13.35 10.23 9.02
CA THR A 170 -14.09 10.25 7.75
C THR A 170 -13.64 11.36 6.80
N CYS A 171 -12.72 12.23 7.22
CA CYS A 171 -12.19 13.22 6.30
C CYS A 171 -11.19 12.53 5.38
N CYS A 172 -11.40 12.80 4.08
CA CYS A 172 -10.30 12.81 3.12
C CYS A 172 -9.85 11.44 2.59
N GLY A 173 -10.62 10.36 2.83
CA GLY A 173 -10.46 9.06 2.17
C GLY A 173 -10.89 9.05 0.69
N PRO A 174 -11.05 7.87 0.07
CA PRO A 174 -11.47 7.71 -1.33
C PRO A 174 -12.69 8.56 -1.67
N GLN A 175 -12.57 9.42 -2.68
CA GLN A 175 -13.68 10.25 -3.19
C GLN A 175 -14.37 9.60 -4.39
N GLU A 176 -13.59 8.89 -5.20
CA GLU A 176 -14.02 8.18 -6.39
C GLU A 176 -13.24 6.87 -6.48
N LEU A 177 -13.86 5.82 -7.02
CA LEU A 177 -13.22 4.56 -7.35
C LEU A 177 -13.31 4.34 -8.86
N HIS A 178 -12.18 3.99 -9.46
CA HIS A 178 -12.05 3.75 -10.89
C HIS A 178 -11.49 2.36 -11.11
N VAL A 179 -12.08 1.61 -12.05
CA VAL A 179 -11.52 0.36 -12.56
C VAL A 179 -10.90 0.69 -13.91
N VAL A 180 -9.59 0.46 -14.06
CA VAL A 180 -8.80 0.86 -15.24
C VAL A 180 -7.91 -0.25 -15.76
#